data_AF-A0A2S5Y4D8-F1
#
_entry.id   AF-A0A2S5Y4D8-F1
#
_cell.length_a   1.000
_cell.length_b   1.000
_cell.length_c   1.000
_cell.angle_alpha   90.00
_cell.angle_beta   90.00
_cell.angle_gamma   90.00
#
_symmetry.space_group_name_H-M   'P 1'
#
loop_
_entity.id
_entity.type
_entity.pdbx_description
1 polymer ?
#
loop_
_entity_poly.entity_id
_entity_poly.type
_entity_poly.pdbx_seq_one_letter_code
_entity_poly.pdbx_strand_id
1 'polypeptide(L)'
;QAANNAATYATNPGPHTLTGLLTTTTEGALTGGALGAAGAAAGAALAHGTGAALTNIKSVLNTKTTHTATTALENIHPTPQYVNLASKERTEHVLDGELLKSGKWGGGHFWPGKPGKTVFPKEWSREKIMHYISDIATDPTLTLVTRDTKNTISFLTKKGKPARFVVHGEREGVTIRVIVEPAGEGIITGFPVY
;
A
#
# COMPACT_ATOMS: atom_id res chain seq x y z
N GLN A 1 9.00 31.46 4.97
CA GLN A 1 7.85 31.44 4.05
C GLN A 1 7.94 30.28 3.05
N ALA A 2 9.07 30.09 2.33
CA ALA A 2 9.28 28.93 1.44
C ALA A 2 8.99 27.55 2.04
N ALA A 3 9.50 27.27 3.23
CA ALA A 3 9.28 25.98 3.91
C ALA A 3 7.79 25.74 4.23
N ASN A 4 7.06 26.80 4.60
CA ASN A 4 5.63 26.71 4.89
C ASN A 4 4.82 26.51 3.61
N ASN A 5 5.17 27.19 2.51
CA ASN A 5 4.49 27.03 1.22
C ASN A 5 4.72 25.65 0.61
N ALA A 6 5.93 25.11 0.74
CA ALA A 6 6.26 23.75 0.32
C ALA A 6 5.52 22.70 1.17
N ALA A 7 5.44 22.92 2.48
CA ALA A 7 4.66 22.07 3.38
C ALA A 7 3.17 22.11 3.02
N THR A 8 2.59 23.30 2.77
CA THR A 8 1.20 23.45 2.33
C THR A 8 0.93 22.79 0.98
N TYR A 9 1.88 22.87 0.03
CA TYR A 9 1.77 22.17 -1.26
C TYR A 9 1.78 20.64 -1.07
N ALA A 10 2.61 20.12 -0.17
CA ALA A 10 2.70 18.69 0.12
C ALA A 10 1.49 18.15 0.90
N THR A 11 0.74 18.99 1.60
CA THR A 11 -0.45 18.59 2.38
C THR A 11 -1.78 18.86 1.67
N ASN A 12 -1.79 19.57 0.55
CA ASN A 12 -3.01 19.89 -0.19
C ASN A 12 -3.41 18.74 -1.15
N PRO A 13 -4.70 18.40 -1.27
CA PRO A 13 -5.14 17.38 -2.20
C PRO A 13 -4.92 17.83 -3.66
N GLY A 14 -4.20 17.01 -4.45
CA GLY A 14 -3.98 17.24 -5.88
C GLY A 14 -2.76 16.47 -6.43
N PRO A 15 -2.54 16.49 -7.77
CA PRO A 15 -1.34 15.90 -8.35
C PRO A 15 -0.11 16.71 -7.95
N HIS A 16 0.78 16.09 -7.17
CA HIS A 16 2.07 16.68 -6.81
C HIS A 16 3.08 16.42 -7.92
N THR A 17 3.75 17.47 -8.38
CA THR A 17 4.85 17.37 -9.35
C THR A 17 6.10 18.02 -8.79
N LEU A 18 7.27 17.54 -9.23
CA LEU A 18 8.55 18.17 -8.90
C LEU A 18 8.53 19.66 -9.26
N THR A 19 7.97 20.00 -10.42
CA THR A 19 7.81 21.38 -10.89
C THR A 19 6.98 22.23 -9.91
N GLY A 20 5.85 21.72 -9.39
CA GLY A 20 5.01 22.45 -8.43
C GLY A 20 5.65 22.64 -7.05
N LEU A 21 6.49 21.72 -6.62
CA LEU A 21 7.26 21.87 -5.38
C LEU A 21 8.43 22.87 -5.55
N LEU A 22 9.07 22.87 -6.71
CA LEU A 22 10.14 23.80 -7.07
C LEU A 22 9.62 25.24 -7.17
N THR A 23 8.43 25.47 -7.74
CA THR A 23 7.85 26.82 -7.84
C THR A 23 7.54 27.42 -6.47
N THR A 24 6.93 26.65 -5.56
CA THR A 24 6.56 27.12 -4.20
C THR A 24 7.76 27.45 -3.31
N THR A 25 8.86 26.70 -3.46
CA THR A 25 10.12 26.95 -2.75
C THR A 25 10.87 28.14 -3.31
N THR A 26 10.87 28.32 -4.64
CA THR A 26 11.52 29.45 -5.32
C THR A 26 10.79 30.77 -5.03
N GLU A 27 9.45 30.78 -5.11
CA GLU A 27 8.61 31.94 -4.78
C GLU A 27 8.77 32.36 -3.31
N GLY A 28 8.81 31.38 -2.40
CA GLY A 28 9.00 31.66 -0.97
C GLY A 28 10.42 32.13 -0.59
N ALA A 29 11.43 31.84 -1.41
CA ALA A 29 12.80 32.33 -1.25
C ALA A 29 12.93 33.78 -1.74
N LEU A 30 12.18 34.15 -2.79
CA LEU A 30 12.12 35.51 -3.31
C LEU A 30 11.27 36.45 -2.43
N THR A 31 10.14 35.96 -1.92
CA THR A 31 9.23 36.75 -1.05
C THR A 31 9.68 36.80 0.41
N GLY A 32 10.33 35.74 0.91
CA GLY A 32 10.85 35.66 2.28
C GLY A 32 12.05 36.58 2.59
N GLY A 33 12.62 37.25 1.59
CA GLY A 33 13.70 38.22 1.76
C GLY A 33 13.29 39.52 2.49
N ALA A 34 11.99 39.75 2.71
CA ALA A 34 11.48 41.01 3.26
C ALA A 34 11.25 41.04 4.79
N LEU A 35 11.41 39.95 5.54
CA LEU A 35 10.93 39.88 6.95
C LEU A 35 11.97 39.46 8.01
N GLY A 36 13.25 39.70 7.79
CA GLY A 36 14.24 39.55 8.86
C GLY A 36 15.59 40.19 8.56
N ALA A 37 16.25 40.73 9.59
CA ALA A 37 17.51 41.49 9.48
C ALA A 37 18.66 40.70 8.79
N ALA A 38 18.62 39.36 8.81
CA ALA A 38 19.56 38.50 8.07
C ALA A 38 19.14 38.22 6.61
N GLY A 39 17.85 38.36 6.29
CA GLY A 39 17.29 38.16 4.94
C GLY A 39 17.41 39.38 4.04
N ALA A 40 17.40 40.59 4.61
CA ALA A 40 17.56 41.84 3.86
C ALA A 40 18.95 41.94 3.20
N ALA A 41 20.01 41.45 3.87
CA ALA A 41 21.36 41.43 3.32
C ALA A 41 21.53 40.38 2.19
N ALA A 42 20.90 39.21 2.35
CA ALA A 42 20.94 38.15 1.34
C ALA A 42 20.07 38.49 0.10
N GLY A 43 18.89 39.09 0.30
CA GLY A 43 18.00 39.54 -0.78
C GLY A 43 18.60 40.69 -1.59
N ALA A 44 19.23 41.67 -0.93
CA ALA A 44 19.93 42.76 -1.61
C ALA A 44 21.20 42.27 -2.33
N ALA A 45 22.01 41.40 -1.72
CA ALA A 45 23.19 40.83 -2.37
C ALA A 45 22.85 39.95 -3.59
N LEU A 46 21.71 39.23 -3.56
CA LEU A 46 21.23 38.49 -4.73
C LEU A 46 20.60 39.38 -5.81
N ALA A 47 20.10 40.57 -5.47
CA ALA A 47 19.59 41.53 -6.46
C ALA A 47 20.71 42.34 -7.14
N HIS A 48 21.86 42.51 -6.49
CA HIS A 48 22.97 43.35 -6.95
C HIS A 48 24.23 42.57 -7.42
N GLY A 49 24.24 41.24 -7.33
CA GLY A 49 25.40 40.41 -7.70
C GLY A 49 25.56 40.17 -9.21
N THR A 50 26.77 40.38 -9.73
CA THR A 50 27.14 40.11 -11.13
C THR A 50 26.97 38.62 -11.50
N GLY A 51 26.51 38.36 -12.72
CA GLY A 51 25.76 37.16 -13.12
C GLY A 51 26.37 35.78 -12.89
N ALA A 52 27.67 35.63 -12.60
CA ALA A 52 28.28 34.32 -12.36
C ALA A 52 28.05 33.81 -10.93
N ALA A 53 28.18 34.67 -9.91
CA ALA A 53 27.97 34.29 -8.51
C ALA A 53 26.49 33.95 -8.25
N LEU A 54 25.58 34.70 -8.86
CA LEU A 54 24.14 34.44 -8.80
C LEU A 54 23.77 33.09 -9.41
N THR A 55 24.37 32.75 -10.56
CA THR A 55 24.08 31.51 -11.28
C THR A 55 24.57 30.29 -10.48
N ASN A 56 25.74 30.41 -9.85
CA ASN A 56 26.28 29.34 -9.00
C ASN A 56 25.46 29.15 -7.72
N ILE A 57 25.04 30.22 -7.06
CA ILE A 57 24.19 30.13 -5.86
C ILE A 57 22.82 29.53 -6.22
N LYS A 58 22.21 29.94 -7.34
CA LYS A 58 20.96 29.34 -7.86
C LYS A 58 21.14 27.85 -8.18
N SER A 59 22.21 27.48 -8.86
CA SER A 59 22.51 26.08 -9.22
C SER A 59 22.67 25.19 -7.98
N VAL A 60 23.44 25.65 -6.98
CA VAL A 60 23.66 24.90 -5.73
C VAL A 60 22.37 24.80 -4.90
N LEU A 61 21.58 25.87 -4.83
CA LEU A 61 20.31 25.88 -4.10
C LEU A 61 19.28 24.96 -4.77
N ASN A 62 19.21 24.97 -6.10
CA ASN A 62 18.36 24.05 -6.86
C ASN A 62 18.80 22.60 -6.62
N THR A 63 20.09 22.30 -6.72
CA THR A 63 20.63 20.95 -6.54
C THR A 63 20.34 20.41 -5.13
N LYS A 64 20.53 21.23 -4.08
CA LYS A 64 20.27 20.85 -2.69
C LYS A 64 18.77 20.68 -2.42
N THR A 65 17.93 21.53 -3.00
CA THR A 65 16.46 21.41 -2.92
C THR A 65 15.97 20.16 -3.64
N THR A 66 16.47 19.88 -4.85
CA THR A 66 16.16 18.64 -5.59
C THR A 66 16.59 17.42 -4.80
N HIS A 67 17.81 17.38 -4.27
CA HIS A 67 18.27 16.25 -3.46
C HIS A 67 17.40 16.05 -2.20
N THR A 68 17.07 17.12 -1.48
CA THR A 68 16.24 17.04 -0.28
C THR A 68 14.80 16.61 -0.61
N ALA A 69 14.25 17.10 -1.72
CA ALA A 69 12.92 16.69 -2.20
C ALA A 69 12.92 15.23 -2.66
N THR A 70 13.93 14.78 -3.42
CA THR A 70 14.07 13.38 -3.82
C THR A 70 14.21 12.49 -2.60
N THR A 71 15.07 12.83 -1.63
CA THR A 71 15.19 12.08 -0.37
C THR A 71 13.89 12.10 0.43
N ALA A 72 13.14 13.21 0.46
CA ALA A 72 11.84 13.26 1.12
C ALA A 72 10.79 12.39 0.41
N LEU A 73 10.76 12.37 -0.92
CA LEU A 73 9.89 11.49 -1.72
C LEU A 73 10.27 10.01 -1.61
N GLU A 74 11.56 9.70 -1.51
CA GLU A 74 12.08 8.33 -1.31
C GLU A 74 11.78 7.83 0.12
N ASN A 75 11.70 8.75 1.08
CA ASN A 75 11.15 8.49 2.42
C ASN A 75 9.60 8.44 2.45
N ILE A 76 8.92 8.88 1.39
CA ILE A 76 7.51 8.57 1.11
C ILE A 76 7.46 7.36 0.16
N HIS A 77 8.25 6.32 0.43
CA HIS A 77 7.82 5.00 0.03
C HIS A 77 6.52 4.74 0.79
N PRO A 78 5.36 4.55 0.12
CA PRO A 78 4.20 4.06 0.82
C PRO A 78 4.63 2.71 1.40
N THR A 79 4.84 2.64 2.72
CA THR A 79 4.89 1.36 3.40
C THR A 79 3.60 0.66 2.97
N PRO A 80 3.66 -0.47 2.25
CA PRO A 80 2.46 -1.08 1.73
C PRO A 80 1.55 -1.34 2.92
N GLN A 81 0.41 -0.65 2.93
CA GLN A 81 -0.55 -0.78 4.01
C GLN A 81 -1.27 -2.11 3.80
N TYR A 82 -0.67 -3.18 4.31
CA TYR A 82 -1.25 -4.50 4.22
C TYR A 82 -2.49 -4.57 5.09
N VAL A 83 -3.62 -4.79 4.44
CA VAL A 83 -4.91 -4.98 5.10
C VAL A 83 -5.15 -6.47 5.30
N ASN A 84 -5.62 -6.86 6.47
CA ASN A 84 -6.09 -8.23 6.70
C ASN A 84 -7.53 -8.19 7.22
N LEU A 85 -8.46 -8.65 6.39
CA LEU A 85 -9.89 -8.71 6.73
C LEU A 85 -10.30 -10.05 7.37
N ALA A 86 -9.38 -11.01 7.44
CA ALA A 86 -9.65 -12.29 8.09
C ALA A 86 -9.53 -12.17 9.61
N SER A 87 -10.26 -13.01 10.34
CA SER A 87 -10.05 -13.13 11.79
C SER A 87 -8.64 -13.63 12.11
N LYS A 88 -8.21 -13.48 13.37
CA LYS A 88 -6.93 -14.01 13.85
C LYS A 88 -6.83 -15.52 13.64
N GLU A 89 -7.89 -16.25 13.98
CA GLU A 89 -7.97 -17.70 13.84
C GLU A 89 -7.89 -18.13 12.37
N ARG A 90 -8.53 -17.37 11.46
CA ARG A 90 -8.50 -17.64 10.02
C ARG A 90 -7.15 -17.30 9.40
N THR A 91 -6.49 -16.27 9.91
CA THR A 91 -5.11 -15.94 9.54
C THR A 91 -4.15 -17.05 9.93
N GLU A 92 -4.24 -17.54 11.17
CA GLU A 92 -3.44 -18.66 11.67
C GLU A 92 -3.74 -19.94 10.89
N HIS A 93 -5.01 -20.24 10.61
CA HIS A 93 -5.41 -21.35 9.75
C HIS A 93 -4.73 -21.27 8.38
N VAL A 94 -4.84 -20.14 7.68
CA VAL A 94 -4.25 -19.97 6.34
C VAL A 94 -2.74 -20.11 6.37
N LEU A 95 -2.05 -19.40 7.27
CA LEU A 95 -0.60 -19.29 7.25
C LEU A 95 0.07 -20.50 7.89
N ASP A 96 -0.33 -20.84 9.12
CA ASP A 96 0.36 -21.82 9.96
C ASP A 96 -0.34 -23.19 9.95
N GLY A 97 -1.67 -23.17 9.85
CA GLY A 97 -2.50 -24.36 9.86
C GLY A 97 -2.58 -25.06 11.21
N GLU A 98 -3.55 -25.94 11.32
CA GLU A 98 -3.84 -26.72 12.52
C GLU A 98 -3.95 -28.21 12.21
N LEU A 99 -3.54 -29.05 13.16
CA LEU A 99 -3.69 -30.49 13.01
C LEU A 99 -5.16 -30.88 13.28
N LEU A 100 -5.81 -31.46 12.28
CA LEU A 100 -7.18 -31.93 12.40
C LEU A 100 -7.20 -33.27 13.16
N LYS A 101 -8.37 -33.61 13.71
CA LYS A 101 -8.60 -34.92 14.37
C LYS A 101 -8.28 -36.13 13.47
N SER A 102 -8.30 -35.93 12.16
CA SER A 102 -7.92 -36.95 11.17
C SER A 102 -6.40 -37.17 11.02
N GLY A 103 -5.57 -36.40 11.74
CA GLY A 103 -4.11 -36.41 11.60
C GLY A 103 -3.59 -35.66 10.37
N LYS A 104 -4.47 -35.01 9.60
CA LYS A 104 -4.10 -34.16 8.45
C LYS A 104 -4.06 -32.69 8.85
N TRP A 105 -3.28 -31.89 8.15
CA TRP A 105 -3.24 -30.44 8.35
C TRP A 105 -4.44 -29.74 7.68
N GLY A 106 -5.12 -28.88 8.43
CA GLY A 106 -5.96 -27.80 7.93
C GLY A 106 -5.10 -26.58 7.64
N GLY A 107 -5.27 -25.93 6.49
CA GLY A 107 -4.48 -24.75 6.10
C GLY A 107 -2.95 -24.93 6.16
N GLY A 108 -2.19 -23.89 6.50
CA GLY A 108 -0.72 -23.97 6.58
C GLY A 108 -0.02 -23.80 5.24
N HIS A 109 -0.38 -22.74 4.52
CA HIS A 109 0.07 -22.42 3.17
C HIS A 109 1.27 -21.45 3.12
N PHE A 110 1.68 -20.88 4.26
CA PHE A 110 2.87 -20.04 4.34
C PHE A 110 4.14 -20.90 4.20
N TRP A 111 5.10 -20.46 3.40
CA TRP A 111 6.39 -21.15 3.23
C TRP A 111 7.09 -21.39 4.59
N PRO A 112 7.62 -22.60 4.88
CA PRO A 112 7.80 -23.78 4.00
C PRO A 112 6.57 -24.69 3.83
N GLY A 113 5.42 -24.32 4.41
CA GLY A 113 4.15 -25.02 4.29
C GLY A 113 4.02 -26.24 5.20
N LYS A 114 2.78 -26.70 5.36
CA LYS A 114 2.47 -27.99 5.98
C LYS A 114 2.45 -29.13 4.95
N PRO A 115 2.76 -30.37 5.37
CA PRO A 115 2.73 -31.52 4.47
C PRO A 115 1.42 -31.65 3.68
N GLY A 116 1.54 -31.80 2.36
CA GLY A 116 0.39 -32.00 1.45
C GLY A 116 -0.39 -30.74 1.12
N LYS A 117 0.16 -29.54 1.37
CA LYS A 117 -0.45 -28.25 1.01
C LYS A 117 0.30 -27.59 -0.15
N THR A 118 -0.42 -26.78 -0.93
CA THR A 118 0.20 -25.80 -1.81
C THR A 118 0.74 -24.64 -1.00
N VAL A 119 1.88 -24.08 -1.41
CA VAL A 119 2.59 -23.05 -0.64
C VAL A 119 2.69 -21.75 -1.41
N PHE A 120 2.51 -20.63 -0.71
CA PHE A 120 2.77 -19.32 -1.26
C PHE A 120 4.27 -19.16 -1.57
N PRO A 121 4.63 -18.25 -2.50
CA PRO A 121 6.03 -17.98 -2.79
C PRO A 121 6.83 -17.63 -1.54
N LYS A 122 8.06 -18.13 -1.48
CA LYS A 122 8.98 -17.99 -0.33
C LYS A 122 9.22 -16.52 0.04
N GLU A 123 9.21 -15.65 -0.94
CA GLU A 123 9.51 -14.22 -0.83
C GLU A 123 8.32 -13.38 -0.38
N TRP A 124 7.10 -13.94 -0.36
CA TRP A 124 5.93 -13.23 0.14
C TRP A 124 5.91 -13.23 1.65
N SER A 125 5.74 -12.04 2.25
CA SER A 125 5.52 -11.92 3.69
C SER A 125 4.12 -12.41 4.07
N ARG A 126 3.95 -12.71 5.36
CA ARG A 126 2.67 -13.13 5.94
C ARG A 126 1.58 -12.07 5.73
N GLU A 127 1.95 -10.81 5.90
CA GLU A 127 1.07 -9.65 5.73
C GLU A 127 0.67 -9.48 4.27
N LYS A 128 1.62 -9.64 3.35
CA LYS A 128 1.37 -9.58 1.90
C LYS A 128 0.38 -10.66 1.45
N ILE A 129 0.55 -11.89 1.94
CA ILE A 129 -0.36 -13.01 1.65
C ILE A 129 -1.79 -12.67 2.10
N MET A 130 -1.95 -12.23 3.35
CA MET A 130 -3.28 -11.93 3.89
C MET A 130 -3.90 -10.71 3.22
N HIS A 131 -3.09 -9.75 2.77
CA HIS A 131 -3.53 -8.63 1.95
C HIS A 131 -4.08 -9.08 0.60
N TYR A 132 -3.34 -9.90 -0.14
CA TYR A 132 -3.85 -10.42 -1.41
C TYR A 132 -5.11 -11.28 -1.27
N ILE A 133 -5.21 -12.06 -0.19
CA ILE A 133 -6.44 -12.80 0.11
C ILE A 133 -7.60 -11.83 0.40
N SER A 134 -7.36 -10.76 1.14
CA SER A 134 -8.36 -9.75 1.47
C SER A 134 -8.81 -8.97 0.23
N ASP A 135 -7.86 -8.59 -0.63
CA ASP A 135 -8.13 -7.93 -1.91
C ASP A 135 -9.01 -8.82 -2.79
N ILE A 136 -8.63 -10.09 -2.99
CA ILE A 136 -9.40 -11.03 -3.83
C ILE A 136 -10.79 -11.28 -3.24
N ALA A 137 -10.92 -11.35 -1.92
CA ALA A 137 -12.21 -11.54 -1.26
C ALA A 137 -13.17 -10.36 -1.44
N THR A 138 -12.65 -9.16 -1.72
CA THR A 138 -13.43 -7.91 -1.80
C THR A 138 -13.42 -7.28 -3.19
N ASP A 139 -12.72 -7.88 -4.15
CA ASP A 139 -12.60 -7.39 -5.52
C ASP A 139 -13.96 -7.52 -6.25
N PRO A 140 -14.60 -6.39 -6.62
CA PRO A 140 -15.91 -6.41 -7.26
C PRO A 140 -15.85 -6.90 -8.72
N THR A 141 -14.64 -7.02 -9.29
CA THR A 141 -14.44 -7.50 -10.66
C THR A 141 -14.34 -9.03 -10.74
N LEU A 142 -14.11 -9.70 -9.61
CA LEU A 142 -13.98 -11.15 -9.55
C LEU A 142 -15.33 -11.82 -9.30
N THR A 143 -15.51 -13.00 -9.90
CA THR A 143 -16.77 -13.73 -9.79
C THR A 143 -16.80 -14.58 -8.52
N LEU A 144 -17.79 -14.34 -7.66
CA LEU A 144 -18.12 -15.22 -6.54
C LEU A 144 -18.92 -16.44 -7.03
N VAL A 145 -18.32 -17.63 -6.96
CA VAL A 145 -19.00 -18.88 -7.32
C VAL A 145 -19.42 -19.62 -6.05
N THR A 146 -20.71 -19.97 -5.94
CA THR A 146 -21.19 -20.76 -4.80
C THR A 146 -20.53 -22.14 -4.78
N ARG A 147 -20.07 -22.59 -3.60
CA ARG A 147 -19.47 -23.92 -3.46
C ARG A 147 -20.51 -25.05 -3.58
N ASP A 148 -21.76 -24.77 -3.23
CA ASP A 148 -22.90 -25.69 -3.34
C ASP A 148 -24.09 -24.99 -4.01
N THR A 149 -24.08 -24.95 -5.35
CA THR A 149 -25.12 -24.29 -6.17
C THR A 149 -26.52 -24.84 -5.94
N LYS A 150 -26.67 -26.10 -5.49
CA LYS A 150 -27.97 -26.76 -5.32
C LYS A 150 -28.64 -26.40 -3.99
N ASN A 151 -27.85 -26.00 -2.99
CA ASN A 151 -28.33 -25.75 -1.63
C ASN A 151 -28.12 -24.31 -1.15
N THR A 152 -27.80 -23.36 -2.04
CA THR A 152 -27.60 -21.94 -1.68
C THR A 152 -28.75 -21.07 -2.20
N ILE A 153 -29.21 -20.15 -1.34
CA ILE A 153 -30.16 -19.07 -1.64
C ILE A 153 -29.50 -17.77 -1.18
N SER A 154 -29.07 -16.93 -2.14
CA SER A 154 -28.26 -15.74 -1.84
C SER A 154 -27.03 -16.10 -1.00
N PHE A 155 -26.75 -15.42 0.12
CA PHE A 155 -25.60 -15.70 1.00
C PHE A 155 -25.83 -16.80 2.04
N LEU A 156 -26.97 -17.49 2.01
CA LEU A 156 -27.31 -18.55 2.96
C LEU A 156 -27.53 -19.88 2.25
N THR A 157 -27.36 -20.96 2.99
CA THR A 157 -27.80 -22.29 2.58
C THR A 157 -29.33 -22.41 2.76
N LYS A 158 -29.96 -23.39 2.12
CA LYS A 158 -31.38 -23.74 2.33
C LYS A 158 -31.74 -24.03 3.79
N LYS A 159 -30.74 -24.36 4.62
CA LYS A 159 -30.89 -24.60 6.07
C LYS A 159 -30.65 -23.34 6.92
N GLY A 160 -30.55 -22.16 6.30
CA GLY A 160 -30.34 -20.88 6.98
C GLY A 160 -28.93 -20.64 7.52
N LYS A 161 -27.98 -21.56 7.28
CA LYS A 161 -26.57 -21.37 7.65
C LYS A 161 -25.85 -20.52 6.60
N PRO A 162 -24.82 -19.74 6.96
CA PRO A 162 -24.02 -19.01 5.98
C PRO A 162 -23.48 -19.92 4.86
N ALA A 163 -23.58 -19.46 3.61
CA ALA A 163 -23.07 -20.20 2.46
C ALA A 163 -21.62 -19.80 2.15
N ARG A 164 -20.85 -20.78 1.65
CA ARG A 164 -19.47 -20.57 1.24
C ARG A 164 -19.36 -20.35 -0.26
N PHE A 165 -18.57 -19.37 -0.63
CA PHE A 165 -18.27 -18.99 -2.00
C PHE A 165 -16.79 -19.15 -2.26
N VAL A 166 -16.46 -19.43 -3.50
CA VAL A 166 -15.10 -19.56 -4.01
C VAL A 166 -14.85 -18.39 -4.96
N VAL A 167 -13.71 -17.74 -4.79
CA VAL A 167 -13.23 -16.67 -5.64
C VAL A 167 -11.80 -17.02 -6.05
N HIS A 168 -11.46 -16.76 -7.30
CA HIS A 168 -10.10 -16.90 -7.80
C HIS A 168 -9.62 -15.56 -8.28
N GLY A 169 -8.40 -15.19 -7.90
CA GLY A 169 -7.74 -13.99 -8.38
C GLY A 169 -6.26 -14.22 -8.54
N GLU A 170 -5.63 -13.53 -9.48
CA GLU A 170 -4.20 -13.59 -9.71
C GLU A 170 -3.52 -12.38 -9.06
N ARG A 171 -2.39 -12.60 -8.37
CA ARG A 171 -1.51 -11.55 -7.87
C ARG A 171 -0.06 -11.97 -8.13
N GLU A 172 0.69 -11.10 -8.81
CA GLU A 172 2.08 -11.33 -9.22
C GLU A 172 2.31 -12.72 -9.89
N GLY A 173 1.41 -13.13 -10.78
CA GLY A 173 1.53 -14.41 -11.51
C GLY A 173 1.12 -15.66 -10.71
N VAL A 174 0.65 -15.51 -9.47
CA VAL A 174 0.13 -16.61 -8.66
C VAL A 174 -1.39 -16.55 -8.61
N THR A 175 -2.06 -17.59 -9.10
CA THR A 175 -3.51 -17.75 -8.92
C THR A 175 -3.81 -18.18 -7.50
N ILE A 176 -4.61 -17.41 -6.78
CA ILE A 176 -5.02 -17.65 -5.40
C ILE A 176 -6.51 -17.99 -5.38
N ARG A 177 -6.85 -19.13 -4.78
CA ARG A 177 -8.25 -19.49 -4.48
C ARG A 177 -8.58 -19.06 -3.06
N VAL A 178 -9.61 -18.23 -2.93
CA VAL A 178 -10.13 -17.75 -1.65
C VAL A 178 -11.52 -18.32 -1.43
N ILE A 179 -11.80 -18.77 -0.21
CA ILE A 179 -13.13 -19.20 0.23
C ILE A 179 -13.67 -18.19 1.23
N VAL A 180 -14.84 -17.64 0.95
CA VAL A 180 -15.50 -16.64 1.79
C VAL A 180 -16.89 -17.10 2.22
N GLU A 181 -17.34 -16.56 3.34
CA GLU A 181 -18.65 -16.78 3.95
C GLU A 181 -19.22 -15.41 4.35
N PRO A 182 -19.84 -14.66 3.40
CA PRO A 182 -20.19 -13.25 3.60
C PRO A 182 -21.19 -13.01 4.74
N ALA A 183 -22.09 -13.95 4.99
CA ALA A 183 -23.07 -13.89 6.07
C ALA A 183 -22.59 -14.55 7.38
N GLY A 184 -21.32 -14.94 7.45
CA GLY A 184 -20.73 -15.67 8.58
C GLY A 184 -19.35 -15.13 8.93
N GLU A 185 -18.34 -16.00 8.95
CA GLU A 185 -16.99 -15.65 9.43
C GLU A 185 -16.15 -14.79 8.46
N GLY A 186 -16.69 -14.42 7.28
CA GLY A 186 -15.93 -13.68 6.27
C GLY A 186 -14.94 -14.59 5.55
N ILE A 187 -13.63 -14.28 5.59
CA ILE A 187 -12.61 -15.10 4.92
C ILE A 187 -12.40 -16.41 5.68
N ILE A 188 -12.68 -17.54 5.03
CA ILE A 188 -12.55 -18.88 5.61
C ILE A 188 -11.16 -19.46 5.38
N THR A 189 -10.62 -19.31 4.18
CA THR A 189 -9.26 -19.77 3.81
C THR A 189 -8.84 -19.15 2.47
N GLY A 190 -7.54 -19.15 2.19
CA GLY A 190 -6.96 -18.74 0.91
C GLY A 190 -5.65 -19.48 0.65
N PHE A 191 -5.45 -19.96 -0.58
CA PHE A 191 -4.25 -20.73 -0.94
C PHE A 191 -3.92 -20.63 -2.44
N PRO A 192 -2.64 -20.77 -2.82
CA PRO A 192 -2.25 -20.73 -4.22
C PRO A 192 -2.66 -22.03 -4.93
N VAL A 193 -2.95 -21.92 -6.22
CA VAL A 193 -3.31 -23.04 -7.10
C VAL A 193 -2.26 -23.09 -8.21
N TYR A 194 -1.62 -24.27 -8.34
CA TYR A 194 -0.66 -24.60 -9.39
C TYR A 194 -1.15 -25.83 -10.16
#